data_AF-A0AAE3SD96-F1
#
_entry.id   AF-A0AAE3SD96-F1
#
_cell.length_a   1.000
_cell.length_b   1.000
_cell.length_c   1.000
_cell.angle_alpha   90.00
_cell.angle_beta   90.00
_cell.angle_gamma   90.00
#
_symmetry.space_group_name_H-M   'P 1'
#
loop_
_entity.id
_entity.type
_entity.pdbx_description
1 polymer ?
#
loop_
_entity_poly.entity_id
_entity_poly.type
_entity_poly.pdbx_seq_one_letter_code
_entity_poly.pdbx_strand_id
1 'polypeptide(L)' 'MDFALNHMTTPDLGYVDFLELAARLGCVGVEVRTDIARDLFDGMDPEQAGKLAKDKGLRIVG' A
#
# COMPACT_ATOMS: atom_id res chain seq x y z
N MET A 1 -6.25 -8.95 16.24
CA MET A 1 -7.02 -8.99 14.99
C MET A 1 -6.21 -8.18 14.01
N ASP A 2 -5.75 -8.80 12.94
CA ASP A 2 -4.81 -8.18 12.01
C ASP A 2 -5.60 -7.60 10.83
N PHE A 3 -5.43 -6.30 10.57
CA PHE A 3 -6.11 -5.60 9.48
C PHE A 3 -5.12 -5.14 8.41
N ALA A 4 -5.56 -5.21 7.15
CA ALA A 4 -4.87 -4.60 6.02
C ALA A 4 -5.77 -3.53 5.39
N LEU A 5 -5.16 -2.47 4.85
CA LEU A 5 -5.89 -1.43 4.14
C LEU A 5 -6.00 -1.80 2.65
N ASN A 6 -7.21 -1.84 2.11
CA ASN A 6 -7.44 -2.08 0.68
C ASN A 6 -7.34 -0.76 -0.10
N HIS A 7 -6.57 -0.75 -1.20
CA HIS A 7 -6.36 0.48 -1.99
C HIS A 7 -7.65 1.09 -2.55
N MET A 8 -8.68 0.27 -2.79
CA MET A 8 -10.00 0.75 -3.23
C MET A 8 -10.66 1.71 -2.24
N THR A 9 -10.26 1.71 -0.97
CA THR A 9 -10.81 2.63 0.05
C THR A 9 -10.30 4.06 -0.12
N THR A 10 -9.17 4.24 -0.81
CA THR A 10 -8.52 5.52 -1.08
C THR A 10 -7.88 5.51 -2.48
N PRO A 11 -8.69 5.40 -3.56
CA PRO A 11 -8.18 5.10 -4.91
C PRO A 11 -7.28 6.21 -5.47
N ASP A 12 -7.54 7.45 -5.06
CA ASP A 12 -6.80 8.64 -5.51
C ASP A 12 -5.51 8.90 -4.70
N LEU A 13 -5.25 8.13 -3.63
CA LEU A 13 -4.13 8.37 -2.73
C LEU A 13 -2.84 7.72 -3.26
N GLY A 14 -1.78 8.50 -3.48
CA GLY A 14 -0.45 8.03 -3.90
C GLY A 14 0.06 6.84 -3.08
N TYR A 15 0.84 5.94 -3.67
CA TYR A 15 1.25 4.66 -3.09
C TYR A 15 2.00 4.89 -1.78
N VAL A 16 2.91 5.87 -1.76
CA VAL A 16 3.65 6.24 -0.54
C VAL A 16 2.69 6.75 0.55
N ASP A 17 1.78 7.67 0.21
CA ASP A 17 0.81 8.24 1.17
C ASP A 17 -0.19 7.19 1.65
N PHE A 18 -0.52 6.22 0.80
CA PHE A 18 -1.35 5.06 1.13
C PHE A 18 -0.68 4.14 2.15
N LEU A 19 0.63 3.88 2.00
CA LEU A 19 1.40 3.17 3.01
C LEU A 19 1.48 3.98 4.33
N GLU A 20 1.69 5.29 4.26
CA GLU A 20 1.68 6.15 5.46
C GLU A 20 0.33 6.09 6.18
N LEU A 21 -0.78 6.13 5.44
CA LEU A 21 -2.12 6.02 6.01
C LEU A 21 -2.33 4.67 6.68
N ALA A 22 -1.96 3.56 6.04
CA ALA A 22 -2.07 2.22 6.60
C ALA A 22 -1.26 2.08 7.91
N ALA A 23 -0.03 2.60 7.92
CA ALA A 23 0.81 2.61 9.12
C ALA A 23 0.17 3.44 10.25
N ARG A 24 -0.37 4.63 9.94
CA ARG A 24 -1.06 5.50 10.92
C ARG A 24 -2.35 4.89 11.48
N LEU A 25 -3.04 4.07 10.69
CA LEU A 25 -4.24 3.33 11.14
C LEU A 25 -3.88 2.08 11.96
N GLY A 26 -2.59 1.74 12.10
CA GLY A 26 -2.16 0.53 12.79
C GLY A 26 -2.44 -0.76 12.01
N CYS A 27 -2.60 -0.68 10.68
CA CYS A 27 -2.70 -1.86 9.84
C CYS A 27 -1.38 -2.62 9.81
N VAL A 28 -1.45 -3.94 9.66
CA VAL A 28 -0.26 -4.80 9.50
C VAL A 28 0.15 -4.96 8.04
N GLY A 29 -0.63 -4.40 7.12
CA GLY A 29 -0.40 -4.52 5.70
C GLY A 29 -1.36 -3.73 4.82
N VAL A 30 -1.19 -3.90 3.52
CA VAL A 30 -2.00 -3.28 2.47
C VAL A 30 -2.33 -4.30 1.38
N GLU A 31 -3.49 -4.14 0.77
CA GLU A 31 -3.86 -4.79 -0.49
C GLU A 31 -3.77 -3.74 -1.60
N VAL A 32 -2.68 -3.80 -2.37
CA VAL A 32 -2.46 -2.91 -3.51
C VAL A 32 -3.25 -3.42 -4.71
N ARG A 33 -3.81 -2.51 -5.50
CA ARG A 33 -4.76 -2.86 -6.56
C ARG A 33 -4.22 -2.50 -7.94
N THR A 34 -4.42 -3.39 -8.89
CA THR A 34 -4.07 -3.20 -10.31
C THR A 34 -5.25 -2.71 -11.15
N ASP A 35 -6.45 -2.68 -10.59
CA ASP A 35 -7.72 -2.36 -11.24
C ASP A 35 -8.27 -0.98 -10.84
N ILE A 36 -7.37 -0.08 -10.46
CA ILE A 36 -7.63 1.34 -10.25
C ILE A 36 -6.96 2.14 -11.37
N ALA A 37 -7.48 3.32 -11.68
CA ALA A 37 -7.05 4.13 -12.83
C ALA A 37 -5.69 4.84 -12.62
N ARG A 38 -4.65 4.04 -12.34
CA ARG A 38 -3.26 4.45 -12.09
C ARG A 38 -2.32 3.28 -12.28
N ASP A 39 -1.04 3.58 -12.43
CA ASP A 39 -0.01 2.56 -12.48
C ASP A 39 0.18 1.91 -11.10
N LEU A 40 0.46 0.60 -11.10
CA LEU A 40 0.79 -0.12 -9.89
C LEU A 40 2.01 0.52 -9.21
N PHE A 41 1.93 0.75 -7.90
CA PHE A 41 2.95 1.46 -7.12
C PHE A 41 3.31 2.86 -7.65
N ASP A 42 2.42 3.50 -8.43
CA ASP A 42 2.69 4.76 -9.15
C ASP A 42 3.87 4.66 -10.12
N GLY A 43 4.09 3.48 -10.70
CA GLY A 43 5.19 3.21 -11.62
C GLY A 43 6.55 3.01 -10.93
N MET A 44 6.59 2.96 -9.59
CA MET A 44 7.79 2.60 -8.84
C MET A 44 8.22 1.15 -9.15
N ASP A 45 9.53 0.92 -9.15
CA ASP A 45 10.08 -0.42 -9.24
C ASP A 45 9.51 -1.34 -8.12
N PRO A 46 9.02 -2.55 -8.43
CA PRO A 46 8.41 -3.43 -7.44
C PRO A 46 9.32 -3.80 -6.25
N GLU A 47 10.63 -3.93 -6.46
CA GLU A 47 11.57 -4.24 -5.37
C GLU A 47 11.69 -3.04 -4.41
N GLN A 48 11.75 -1.83 -4.96
CA GLN A 48 11.73 -0.59 -4.18
C GLN A 48 10.40 -0.40 -3.43
N ALA A 49 9.27 -0.67 -4.08
CA ALA A 49 7.94 -0.59 -3.46
C ALA A 49 7.79 -1.58 -2.30
N GLY A 50 8.21 -2.83 -2.51
CA GLY A 50 8.22 -3.87 -1.49
C GLY A 50 9.15 -3.53 -0.32
N LYS A 51 10.32 -2.94 -0.58
CA LYS A 51 11.22 -2.44 0.47
C LYS A 51 10.56 -1.32 1.27
N LEU A 52 9.92 -0.35 0.60
CA LEU A 52 9.26 0.77 1.26
C LEU A 52 8.12 0.31 2.19
N ALA A 53 7.30 -0.65 1.73
CA ALA A 53 6.26 -1.23 2.59
C ALA A 53 6.87 -1.90 3.83
N LYS A 54 7.94 -2.69 3.66
CA LYS A 54 8.65 -3.34 4.78
C LYS A 54 9.28 -2.35 5.75
N ASP A 55 9.90 -1.28 5.24
CA ASP A 55 10.50 -0.21 6.05
C ASP A 55 9.45 0.50 6.91
N LYS A 56 8.17 0.46 6.50
CA LYS A 56 7.01 0.96 7.24
C LYS A 56 6.33 -0.08 8.14
N GLY A 57 6.88 -1.29 8.24
CA GLY A 57 6.29 -2.39 9.03
C GLY A 57 5.03 -3.00 8.39
N LEU A 58 4.80 -2.77 7.10
CA LEU A 58 3.63 -3.24 6.37
C LEU A 58 3.98 -4.45 5.49
N ARG A 59 3.02 -5.38 5.38
CA ARG A 59 3.04 -6.47 4.39
C ARG A 59 2.15 -6.12 3.21
N ILE A 60 2.55 -6.50 2.01
CA ILE A 60 1.63 -6.55 0.85
C ILE A 60 0.98 -7.93 0.88
N VAL A 61 -0.35 -7.99 1.04
CA VAL A 61 -1.07 -9.24 1.39
C VAL A 61 -2.02 -9.76 0.31
N GLY A 62 -1.98 -9.20 -0.90
CA GLY A 62 -2.79 -9.60 -2.06
C GLY A 62 -2.09 -9.28 -3.37
#